data_AF-A0A261KPG7-F1
#
_entry.id   AF-A0A261KPG7-F1
#
_cell.length_a   1.000
_cell.length_b   1.000
_cell.length_c   1.000
_cell.angle_alpha   90.00
_cell.angle_beta   90.00
_cell.angle_gamma   90.00
#
_symmetry.space_group_name_H-M   'P 1'
#
loop_
_entity.id
_entity.type
_entity.pdbx_description
1 polymer ?
#
loop_
_entity_poly.entity_id
_entity_poly.type
_entity_poly.pdbx_seq_one_letter_code
_entity_poly.pdbx_strand_id
1 'polypeptide(L)'
;MGTLTSHPTFWLYIPHSSSINFVLKEKVFGGDKIIYKTKFNVESEPGFISWQLPSSAPPLEGSYGWEFTFDCGNDKQVTLDGEIFRQDATESLISELKLAETVIDKIDVYQKNSLLPESVNELVNLRRSNPDDPEINDRLKILLGNYNDLVDDPIQDCCEIGKKE
;
A
#
# COMPACT_ATOMS: atom_id res chain seq x y z
N MET A 1 -2.64 10.60 -0.28
CA MET A 1 -2.14 10.07 -1.58
C MET A 1 -3.33 9.69 -2.46
N GLY A 2 -3.20 9.77 -3.79
CA GLY A 2 -4.27 9.40 -4.72
C GLY A 2 -4.22 7.91 -5.11
N THR A 3 -5.35 7.37 -5.57
CA THR A 3 -5.45 6.01 -6.13
C THR A 3 -6.43 5.95 -7.32
N LEU A 4 -6.06 5.22 -8.37
CA LEU A 4 -6.89 4.89 -9.53
C LEU A 4 -7.79 3.66 -9.30
N THR A 5 -7.57 2.90 -8.24
CA THR A 5 -8.42 1.77 -7.86
C THR A 5 -9.37 2.13 -6.72
N SER A 6 -10.57 1.55 -6.75
CA SER A 6 -11.54 1.64 -5.65
C SER A 6 -11.15 0.76 -4.46
N HIS A 7 -10.23 -0.19 -4.64
CA HIS A 7 -9.70 -1.10 -3.63
C HIS A 7 -8.17 -1.12 -3.72
N PRO A 8 -7.49 -0.11 -3.15
CA PRO A 8 -6.05 0.06 -3.25
C PRO A 8 -5.26 -1.02 -2.53
N THR A 9 -4.03 -1.21 -3.00
CA THR A 9 -3.04 -2.07 -2.36
C THR A 9 -2.13 -1.22 -1.48
N PHE A 10 -2.02 -1.61 -0.22
CA PHE A 10 -1.08 -1.07 0.75
C PHE A 10 0.12 -2.00 0.83
N TRP A 11 1.33 -1.43 0.87
CA TRP A 11 2.55 -2.18 1.12
C TRP A 11 3.03 -1.89 2.54
N LEU A 12 3.21 -2.96 3.31
CA LEU A 12 3.58 -2.88 4.72
C LEU A 12 4.87 -3.68 4.93
N TYR A 13 5.76 -3.16 5.77
CA TYR A 13 6.91 -3.91 6.25
C TYR A 13 6.56 -4.59 7.58
N ILE A 14 6.74 -5.91 7.65
CA ILE A 14 6.42 -6.73 8.82
C ILE A 14 7.73 -7.24 9.41
N PRO A 15 8.19 -6.75 10.57
CA PRO A 15 9.47 -7.17 11.17
C PRO A 15 9.39 -8.51 11.92
N HIS A 16 8.19 -8.98 12.23
CA HIS A 16 7.91 -10.25 12.91
C HIS A 16 6.40 -10.54 12.84
N SER A 17 6.01 -11.78 13.11
CA SER A 17 4.60 -12.17 13.13
C SER A 17 3.78 -11.24 14.02
N SER A 18 2.72 -10.68 13.44
CA SER A 18 1.95 -9.58 14.03
C SER A 18 0.47 -9.75 13.75
N SER A 19 -0.35 -9.37 14.72
CA SER A 19 -1.79 -9.22 14.53
C SER A 19 -2.08 -7.78 14.14
N ILE A 20 -2.67 -7.55 12.97
CA ILE A 20 -2.87 -6.21 12.41
C ILE A 20 -4.37 -5.92 12.36
N ASN A 21 -4.75 -4.77 12.93
CA ASN A 21 -6.08 -4.21 12.76
C ASN A 21 -6.03 -3.12 11.71
N PHE A 22 -6.97 -3.14 10.77
CA PHE A 22 -7.16 -2.08 9.80
C PHE A 22 -8.51 -1.40 10.02
N VAL A 23 -8.51 -0.08 9.92
CA VAL A 23 -9.72 0.75 9.97
C VAL A 23 -9.71 1.72 8.79
N LEU A 24 -10.85 1.83 8.11
CA LEU A 24 -11.14 2.86 7.11
C LEU A 24 -12.15 3.86 7.68
N LYS A 25 -11.84 5.14 7.54
CA LYS A 25 -12.58 6.26 8.12
C LYS A 25 -13.06 7.20 7.02
N GLU A 26 -14.33 7.55 7.05
CA GLU A 26 -14.92 8.60 6.22
C GLU A 26 -14.97 9.91 7.01
N LYS A 27 -14.56 11.02 6.39
CA LYS A 27 -14.68 12.34 7.00
C LYS A 27 -16.14 12.77 7.00
N VAL A 28 -16.68 13.04 8.18
CA VAL A 28 -18.06 13.50 8.36
C VAL A 28 -18.11 14.79 9.18
N PHE A 29 -19.24 15.48 9.16
CA PHE A 29 -19.41 16.66 10.01
C PHE A 29 -19.31 16.27 11.49
N GLY A 30 -18.30 16.78 12.20
CA GLY A 30 -18.04 16.46 13.60
C GLY A 30 -16.93 15.44 13.88
N GLY A 31 -16.24 14.93 12.85
CA GLY A 31 -15.06 14.07 13.01
C GLY A 31 -14.96 12.96 11.96
N ASP A 32 -14.36 11.84 12.35
CA ASP A 32 -14.19 10.67 11.50
C ASP A 32 -15.19 9.57 11.86
N LYS A 33 -15.81 8.98 10.85
CA LYS A 33 -16.69 7.82 11.00
C LYS A 33 -15.99 6.57 10.49
N ILE A 34 -15.84 5.56 11.34
CA ILE A 34 -15.36 4.25 10.90
C ILE A 34 -16.41 3.61 9.99
N ILE A 35 -16.04 3.33 8.75
CA ILE A 35 -16.91 2.70 7.74
C ILE A 35 -16.51 1.26 7.41
N TYR A 36 -15.28 0.87 7.74
CA TYR A 36 -14.82 -0.50 7.61
C TYR A 36 -13.76 -0.79 8.68
N LYS A 37 -13.78 -2.01 9.21
CA LYS A 37 -12.77 -2.51 10.13
C LYS A 37 -12.55 -3.99 9.84
N THR A 38 -11.29 -4.41 9.83
CA THR A 38 -10.93 -5.82 9.77
C THR A 38 -9.68 -6.10 10.59
N LYS A 39 -9.46 -7.37 10.88
CA LYS A 39 -8.28 -7.87 11.57
C LYS A 39 -7.73 -9.03 10.77
N PHE A 40 -6.41 -9.09 10.63
CA PHE A 40 -5.73 -10.20 9.98
C PHE A 40 -4.41 -10.47 10.71
N ASN A 41 -3.98 -11.72 10.67
CA ASN A 41 -2.69 -12.12 11.23
C ASN A 41 -1.71 -12.31 10.09
N VAL A 42 -0.48 -11.89 10.33
CA VAL A 42 0.64 -12.13 9.45
C VAL A 42 1.57 -13.09 10.16
N GLU A 43 1.64 -14.33 9.66
CA GLU A 43 2.62 -15.32 10.10
C GLU A 43 3.75 -15.33 9.08
N SER A 44 4.72 -14.45 9.28
CA SER A 44 5.82 -14.35 8.35
C SER A 44 7.15 -13.95 9.01
N GLU A 45 8.23 -14.28 8.30
CA GLU A 45 9.57 -13.74 8.53
C GLU A 45 9.58 -12.21 8.30
N PRO A 46 10.65 -11.49 8.68
CA PRO A 46 10.78 -10.07 8.36
C PRO A 46 10.66 -9.82 6.85
N GLY A 47 9.83 -8.87 6.40
CA GLY A 47 9.72 -8.53 4.98
C GLY A 47 8.52 -7.67 4.58
N PHE A 48 8.43 -7.34 3.29
CA PHE A 48 7.33 -6.56 2.72
C PHE A 48 6.15 -7.44 2.31
N ILE A 49 4.94 -7.05 2.69
CA ILE A 49 3.69 -7.68 2.25
C ILE A 49 2.81 -6.68 1.50
N SER A 50 2.04 -7.19 0.54
CA SER A 50 0.99 -6.43 -0.15
C SER A 50 -0.39 -6.76 0.46
N TRP A 51 -1.06 -5.79 1.07
CA TRP A 51 -2.42 -5.95 1.55
C TRP A 51 -3.39 -5.12 0.71
N GLN A 52 -4.27 -5.78 -0.04
CA GLN A 52 -5.31 -5.10 -0.80
C GLN A 52 -6.53 -4.84 0.07
N LEU A 53 -7.11 -3.64 -0.02
CA LEU A 53 -8.40 -3.34 0.59
C LEU A 53 -9.44 -4.40 0.15
N PRO A 54 -9.99 -5.22 1.07
CA PRO A 54 -10.84 -6.34 0.68
C PRO A 54 -12.13 -5.85 0.03
N SER A 55 -12.68 -6.64 -0.90
CA SER A 55 -13.97 -6.36 -1.56
C SER A 55 -15.18 -6.28 -0.61
N SER A 56 -15.01 -6.74 0.64
CA SER A 56 -15.99 -6.54 1.72
C SER A 56 -16.06 -5.10 2.25
N ALA A 57 -15.04 -4.28 1.96
CA ALA A 57 -15.04 -2.86 2.29
C ALA A 57 -15.83 -2.07 1.24
N PRO A 58 -16.38 -0.90 1.59
CA PRO A 58 -16.95 0.00 0.59
C PRO A 58 -15.89 0.41 -0.44
N PRO A 59 -16.24 0.51 -1.74
CA PRO A 59 -15.33 1.06 -2.74
C PRO A 59 -15.01 2.52 -2.38
N LEU A 60 -13.77 2.93 -2.61
CA LEU A 60 -13.40 4.34 -2.43
C LEU A 60 -14.02 5.19 -3.55
N GLU A 61 -14.76 6.22 -3.17
CA GLU A 61 -15.40 7.19 -4.09
C GLU A 61 -14.93 8.64 -3.84
N GLY A 62 -14.23 8.89 -2.74
CA GLY A 62 -13.72 10.19 -2.34
C GLY A 62 -12.47 10.08 -1.47
N SER A 63 -12.37 10.91 -0.43
CA SER A 63 -11.24 10.92 0.52
C SER A 63 -11.57 10.20 1.81
N TYR A 64 -10.65 9.34 2.26
CA TYR A 64 -10.78 8.52 3.46
C TYR A 64 -9.50 8.57 4.28
N GLY A 65 -9.67 8.54 5.60
CA GLY A 65 -8.58 8.21 6.52
C GLY A 65 -8.42 6.70 6.61
N TRP A 66 -7.20 6.22 6.78
CA TRP A 66 -6.93 4.82 7.06
C TRP A 66 -5.98 4.71 8.24
N GLU A 67 -6.05 3.58 8.94
CA GLU A 67 -5.21 3.28 10.10
C GLU A 67 -4.91 1.79 10.15
N PHE A 68 -3.62 1.44 10.23
CA PHE A 68 -3.12 0.12 10.58
C PHE A 68 -2.56 0.16 12.00
N THR A 69 -3.06 -0.71 12.87
CA THR A 69 -2.53 -0.89 14.22
C THR A 69 -1.94 -2.29 14.35
N PHE A 70 -0.63 -2.33 14.54
CA PHE A 70 0.19 -3.53 14.70
C PHE A 70 0.27 -3.87 16.18
N ASP A 71 -0.12 -5.10 16.52
CA ASP A 71 0.12 -5.69 17.84
C ASP A 71 1.48 -6.40 17.83
N CYS A 72 2.47 -5.77 18.48
CA CYS A 72 3.83 -6.28 18.57
C CYS A 72 4.06 -7.14 19.83
N GLY A 73 2.98 -7.49 20.56
CA GLY A 73 3.06 -8.18 21.85
C GLY A 73 3.60 -7.30 22.98
N ASN A 74 3.63 -7.85 24.21
CA ASN A 74 4.06 -7.14 25.43
C ASN A 74 3.35 -5.79 25.65
N ASP A 75 2.05 -5.73 25.33
CA ASP A 75 1.22 -4.53 25.37
C ASP A 75 1.73 -3.34 24.52
N LYS A 76 2.63 -3.60 23.55
CA LYS A 76 3.11 -2.59 22.61
C LYS A 76 2.29 -2.61 21.34
N GLN A 77 1.80 -1.43 20.96
CA GLN A 77 1.12 -1.21 19.70
C GLN A 77 1.84 -0.11 18.91
N VAL A 78 1.93 -0.32 17.60
CA VAL A 78 2.40 0.70 16.65
C VAL A 78 1.24 1.00 15.72
N THR A 79 0.94 2.29 15.54
CA THR A 79 -0.11 2.75 14.65
C THR A 79 0.49 3.52 13.49
N LEU A 80 0.10 3.16 12.28
CA LEU A 80 0.37 3.88 11.04
C LEU A 80 -0.96 4.39 10.49
N ASP A 81 -1.05 5.67 10.20
CA ASP A 81 -2.25 6.28 9.64
C ASP A 81 -1.92 7.18 8.45
N GLY A 82 -2.95 7.52 7.69
CA GLY A 82 -2.83 8.46 6.60
C GLY A 82 -4.15 8.69 5.87
N GLU A 83 -4.04 9.43 4.77
CA GLU A 83 -5.18 9.75 3.90
C GLU A 83 -5.00 9.15 2.51
N ILE A 84 -6.09 8.60 1.99
CA ILE A 84 -6.18 8.10 0.63
C ILE A 84 -7.41 8.68 -0.05
N PHE A 85 -7.30 9.04 -1.33
CA PHE A 85 -8.44 9.52 -2.08
C PHE A 85 -8.54 8.84 -3.45
N ARG A 86 -9.78 8.55 -3.87
CA ARG A 86 -10.07 8.06 -5.21
C ARG A 86 -9.84 9.19 -6.20
N GLN A 87 -8.93 8.98 -7.14
CA GLN A 87 -8.63 9.93 -8.21
C GLN A 87 -9.24 9.46 -9.53
N ASP A 88 -9.96 10.35 -10.21
CA ASP A 88 -10.49 10.04 -11.53
C ASP A 88 -9.36 9.91 -12.57
N ALA A 89 -9.52 8.95 -13.47
CA ALA A 89 -8.61 8.77 -14.59
C ALA A 89 -8.90 9.83 -15.66
N THR A 90 -8.22 10.98 -15.57
CA THR A 90 -8.33 12.05 -16.56
C THR A 90 -7.84 11.58 -17.93
N GLU A 91 -8.34 12.19 -19.01
CA GLU A 91 -7.91 11.85 -20.37
C GLU A 91 -6.39 12.03 -20.55
N SER A 92 -5.81 13.05 -19.91
CA SER A 92 -4.37 13.28 -19.91
C SER A 92 -3.61 12.14 -19.24
N LEU A 93 -4.04 11.71 -18.04
CA LEU A 93 -3.42 10.60 -17.33
C LEU A 93 -3.53 9.28 -18.11
N ILE A 94 -4.71 9.00 -18.68
CA ILE A 94 -4.91 7.83 -19.54
C ILE A 94 -3.97 7.87 -20.75
N SER A 95 -3.78 9.05 -21.35
CA SER A 95 -2.88 9.22 -22.49
C SER A 95 -1.42 9.02 -22.09
N GLU A 96 -0.97 9.59 -20.97
CA GLU A 96 0.38 9.38 -20.43
C GLU A 96 0.65 7.89 -20.15
N LEU A 97 -0.30 7.20 -19.52
CA LEU A 97 -0.17 5.76 -19.24
C LEU A 97 -0.15 4.89 -20.50
N LYS A 98 -0.80 5.32 -21.59
CA LYS A 98 -0.76 4.63 -22.89
C LYS A 98 0.55 4.85 -23.64
N LEU A 99 1.18 6.00 -23.44
CA LEU A 99 2.46 6.36 -24.07
C LEU A 99 3.66 5.77 -23.32
N ALA A 100 3.49 5.34 -22.07
CA ALA A 100 4.51 4.66 -21.30
C ALA A 100 4.87 3.30 -21.93
N GLU A 101 6.10 3.18 -22.45
CA GLU A 101 6.57 1.99 -23.16
C GLU A 101 7.07 0.90 -22.20
N THR A 102 7.58 1.32 -21.03
CA THR A 102 8.11 0.41 -20.00
C THR A 102 7.34 0.50 -18.68
N VAL A 103 7.55 -0.46 -17.79
CA VAL A 103 7.00 -0.41 -16.41
C VAL A 103 7.58 0.77 -15.64
N ILE A 104 8.85 1.11 -15.87
CA ILE A 104 9.49 2.29 -15.26
C ILE A 104 8.81 3.58 -15.71
N ASP A 105 8.49 3.73 -17.00
CA ASP A 105 7.77 4.90 -17.51
C ASP A 105 6.38 5.01 -16.84
N LYS A 106 5.69 3.89 -16.63
CA LYS A 106 4.41 3.87 -15.91
C LYS A 106 4.55 4.31 -14.46
N ILE A 107 5.58 3.83 -13.76
CA ILE A 107 5.91 4.26 -12.39
C ILE A 107 6.11 5.77 -12.36
N ASP A 108 6.87 6.33 -13.30
CA ASP A 108 7.15 7.77 -13.38
C ASP A 108 5.85 8.57 -13.63
N VAL A 109 4.95 8.07 -14.48
CA VAL A 109 3.61 8.66 -14.68
C VAL A 109 2.78 8.61 -13.39
N TYR A 110 2.78 7.48 -12.66
CA TYR A 110 2.05 7.38 -11.39
C TYR A 110 2.59 8.34 -10.33
N GLN A 111 3.92 8.43 -10.17
CA GLN A 111 4.55 9.35 -9.21
C GLN A 111 4.25 10.82 -9.54
N LYS A 112 4.40 11.20 -10.81
CA LYS A 112 4.05 12.54 -11.30
C LYS A 112 2.60 12.92 -10.97
N ASN A 113 1.69 11.95 -11.01
CA ASN A 113 0.26 12.14 -10.74
C ASN A 113 -0.13 11.83 -9.27
N SER A 114 0.83 11.70 -8.35
CA SER A 114 0.60 11.43 -6.92
C SER A 114 -0.17 10.15 -6.61
N LEU A 115 -0.07 9.15 -7.50
CA LEU A 115 -0.68 7.83 -7.42
C LEU A 115 0.28 6.85 -6.73
N LEU A 116 0.52 7.11 -5.45
CA LEU A 116 1.52 6.38 -4.67
C LEU A 116 1.23 4.86 -4.57
N PRO A 117 -0.01 4.40 -4.32
CA PRO A 117 -0.31 2.96 -4.26
C PRO A 117 0.05 2.22 -5.55
N GLU A 118 -0.31 2.77 -6.71
CA GLU A 118 0.04 2.21 -8.03
C GLU A 118 1.55 2.22 -8.26
N SER A 119 2.21 3.35 -7.98
CA SER A 119 3.66 3.49 -8.14
C SER A 119 4.44 2.47 -7.28
N VAL A 120 4.10 2.38 -5.99
CA VAL A 120 4.74 1.43 -5.06
C VAL A 120 4.48 0.00 -5.53
N ASN A 121 3.24 -0.31 -5.91
CA ASN A 121 2.88 -1.66 -6.34
C ASN A 121 3.66 -2.11 -7.57
N GLU A 122 3.77 -1.28 -8.60
CA GLU A 122 4.57 -1.61 -9.78
C GLU A 122 6.06 -1.74 -9.42
N LEU A 123 6.61 -0.80 -8.64
CA LEU A 123 8.04 -0.82 -8.29
C LEU A 123 8.43 -2.05 -7.46
N VAL A 124 7.65 -2.41 -6.45
CA VAL A 124 7.93 -3.57 -5.60
C VAL A 124 7.76 -4.88 -6.39
N ASN A 125 6.76 -4.98 -7.27
CA ASN A 125 6.61 -6.16 -8.14
C ASN A 125 7.76 -6.28 -9.16
N LEU A 126 8.26 -5.15 -9.64
CA LEU A 126 9.41 -5.12 -10.53
C LEU A 126 10.69 -5.57 -9.79
N ARG A 127 10.88 -5.14 -8.54
CA ARG A 127 11.97 -5.63 -7.65
C ARG A 127 11.85 -7.11 -7.33
N ARG A 128 10.63 -7.63 -7.16
CA ARG A 128 10.39 -9.06 -6.95
C ARG A 128 10.89 -9.89 -8.14
N SER A 129 10.68 -9.39 -9.35
CA SER A 129 11.04 -10.08 -10.59
C SER A 129 12.50 -9.89 -11.00
N ASN A 130 13.12 -8.77 -10.59
CA ASN A 130 14.47 -8.37 -10.97
C ASN A 130 15.25 -7.89 -9.73
N PRO A 131 15.62 -8.82 -8.82
CA PRO A 131 16.17 -8.45 -7.52
C PRO A 131 17.52 -7.73 -7.59
N ASP A 132 18.33 -8.04 -8.59
CA ASP A 132 19.71 -7.53 -8.72
C ASP A 132 19.81 -6.30 -9.64
N ASP A 133 18.68 -5.77 -10.11
CA ASP A 133 18.68 -4.61 -11.01
C ASP A 133 19.02 -3.31 -10.24
N PRO A 134 20.09 -2.60 -10.60
CA PRO A 134 20.54 -1.43 -9.85
C PRO A 134 19.57 -0.24 -9.97
N GLU A 135 18.90 -0.04 -11.12
CA GLU A 135 17.96 1.07 -11.28
C GLU A 135 16.72 0.86 -10.40
N ILE A 136 16.18 -0.35 -10.38
CA ILE A 136 15.02 -0.71 -9.56
C ILE A 136 15.35 -0.55 -8.08
N ASN A 137 16.52 -1.02 -7.66
CA ASN A 137 17.00 -0.89 -6.29
C ASN A 137 17.15 0.58 -5.88
N ASP A 138 17.76 1.41 -6.70
CA ASP A 138 17.94 2.83 -6.38
C ASP A 138 16.61 3.58 -6.29
N ARG A 139 15.66 3.28 -7.18
CA ARG A 139 14.29 3.83 -7.09
C ARG A 139 13.59 3.40 -5.79
N LEU A 140 13.73 2.15 -5.38
CA LEU A 140 13.14 1.66 -4.13
C LEU A 140 13.80 2.30 -2.90
N LYS A 141 15.12 2.52 -2.91
CA LYS A 141 15.83 3.27 -1.85
C LYS A 141 15.29 4.68 -1.69
N ILE A 142 15.06 5.38 -2.81
CA ILE A 142 14.48 6.72 -2.80
C ILE A 142 13.08 6.70 -2.18
N LEU A 143 12.27 5.71 -2.55
CA LEU A 143 10.91 5.55 -2.03
C LEU A 143 10.88 5.27 -0.52
N LEU A 144 11.78 4.42 -0.03
CA LEU A 144 11.90 4.06 1.38
C LEU A 144 12.56 5.17 2.23
N GLY A 145 13.31 6.07 1.59
CA GLY A 145 13.94 7.22 2.24
C GLY A 145 14.90 6.81 3.35
N ASN A 146 14.53 7.08 4.60
CA ASN A 146 15.33 6.73 5.78
C ASN A 146 15.39 5.22 6.06
N TYR A 147 14.53 4.44 5.43
CA TYR A 147 14.45 2.98 5.58
C TYR A 147 15.04 2.24 4.36
N ASN A 148 15.99 2.87 3.65
CA ASN A 148 16.57 2.33 2.43
C ASN A 148 17.42 1.07 2.63
N ASP A 149 17.77 0.75 3.88
CA ASP A 149 18.41 -0.49 4.29
C ASP A 149 17.50 -1.71 4.09
N LEU A 150 16.18 -1.50 4.03
CA LEU A 150 15.20 -2.56 3.81
C LEU A 150 15.09 -3.00 2.34
N VAL A 151 15.81 -2.38 1.39
CA VAL A 151 15.64 -2.68 -0.05
C VAL A 151 15.89 -4.14 -0.42
N ASP A 152 16.75 -4.82 0.34
CA ASP A 152 17.10 -6.22 0.10
C ASP A 152 16.23 -7.20 0.90
N ASP A 153 15.31 -6.70 1.73
CA ASP A 153 14.42 -7.54 2.51
C ASP A 153 13.41 -8.27 1.61
N PRO A 154 13.00 -9.49 2.01
CA PRO A 154 12.17 -10.32 1.15
C PRO A 154 10.79 -9.70 0.96
N ILE A 155 10.30 -9.82 -0.27
CA ILE A 155 8.91 -9.52 -0.62
C ILE A 155 8.13 -10.82 -0.50
N GLN A 156 7.13 -10.84 0.37
CA GLN A 156 6.38 -12.03 0.74
C GLN A 156 5.00 -12.02 0.09
N ASP A 157 4.46 -13.21 -0.13
CA ASP A 157 3.06 -13.35 -0.52
C ASP A 157 2.18 -13.12 0.71
N CYS A 158 1.21 -12.23 0.57
CA CYS A 158 0.40 -11.79 1.70
C CYS A 158 -0.71 -12.80 2.06
N CYS A 159 -1.23 -12.55 3.24
CA CYS A 159 -1.73 -13.48 4.24
C CYS A 159 -3.17 -13.98 3.98
N GLU A 160 -3.56 -15.06 4.67
CA GLU A 160 -4.95 -15.49 4.72
C GLU A 160 -5.83 -14.42 5.40
N ILE A 161 -6.45 -13.54 4.60
CA ILE A 161 -7.42 -12.57 5.09
C ILE A 161 -8.75 -13.30 5.39
N GLY A 162 -8.95 -13.65 6.67
CA GLY A 162 -10.25 -13.97 7.23
C GLY A 162 -10.86 -15.32 6.83
N LYS A 163 -10.54 -16.36 7.60
CA LYS A 163 -11.60 -17.32 7.96
C LYS A 163 -12.40 -16.67 9.09
N LYS A 164 -13.67 -16.36 8.83
CA LYS A 164 -14.65 -16.12 9.88
C LYS A 164 -14.69 -17.37 10.76
N GLU A 165 -14.34 -17.25 12.04
CA GLU A 165 -14.95 -18.09 13.07
C GLU A 165 -16.38 -17.62 13.35
#